data_AF-A0A8G0Q7Y9-F1
#
_entry.id   AF-A0A8G0Q7Y9-F1
#
_cell.length_a   1.000
_cell.length_b   1.000
_cell.length_c   1.000
_cell.angle_alpha   90.00
_cell.angle_beta   90.00
_cell.angle_gamma   90.00
#
_symmetry.space_group_name_H-M   'P 1'
#
loop_
_entity.id
_entity.type
_entity.pdbx_description
1 polymer ?
#
loop_
_entity_poly.entity_id
_entity_poly.type
_entity_poly.pdbx_seq_one_letter_code
_entity_poly.pdbx_strand_id
1 'polypeptide(L)'
;FKKLEITISIKGVAIQEPRTHKILHQFPLYNISYCADEKGVKKFFSFIAKTVKSVDNNTMDTNGYNNIGSGSGNGNGNGSTKPEETHEC
;
A
#
# COMPACT_ATOMS: atom_id res chain seq x y z
N PHE A 1 -4.57 -25.82 0.98
CA PHE A 1 -5.30 -24.54 0.99
C PHE A 1 -5.26 -23.96 2.40
N LYS A 2 -4.76 -22.73 2.58
CA LYS A 2 -4.75 -22.06 3.89
C LYS A 2 -5.96 -21.13 3.98
N LYS A 3 -6.83 -21.35 4.96
CA LYS A 3 -7.98 -20.45 5.22
C LYS A 3 -7.50 -19.28 6.07
N LEU A 4 -7.85 -18.07 5.66
CA LEU A 4 -7.56 -16.82 6.35
C LEU A 4 -8.86 -16.05 6.57
N GLU A 5 -8.82 -15.10 7.49
CA GLU A 5 -9.89 -14.14 7.71
C GLU A 5 -9.44 -12.75 7.25
N ILE A 6 -10.32 -12.04 6.54
CA ILE A 6 -10.08 -10.70 6.03
C ILE A 6 -11.02 -9.74 6.76
N THR A 7 -10.48 -8.66 7.32
CA THR A 7 -11.26 -7.56 7.89
C THR A 7 -11.03 -6.30 7.07
N ILE A 8 -12.10 -5.70 6.58
CA ILE A 8 -12.06 -4.46 5.79
C ILE A 8 -12.73 -3.35 6.60
N SER A 9 -12.06 -2.20 6.68
CA SER A 9 -12.57 -1.01 7.37
C SER A 9 -12.09 0.26 6.67
N ILE A 10 -12.61 1.42 7.08
CA ILE A 10 -12.12 2.73 6.62
C ILE A 10 -10.64 2.97 6.95
N LYS A 11 -10.08 2.23 7.91
CA LYS A 11 -8.65 2.32 8.27
C LYS A 11 -7.77 1.50 7.33
N GLY A 12 -8.31 0.44 6.74
CA GLY A 12 -7.56 -0.47 5.89
C GLY A 12 -8.03 -1.91 5.97
N VAL A 13 -7.16 -2.80 5.48
CA VAL A 13 -7.41 -4.25 5.35
C VAL A 13 -6.44 -5.02 6.24
N ALA A 14 -7.00 -5.89 7.09
CA ALA A 14 -6.25 -6.83 7.91
C ALA A 14 -6.45 -8.26 7.40
N ILE A 15 -5.39 -9.06 7.41
CA ILE A 15 -5.42 -10.49 7.11
C ILE A 15 -4.90 -11.24 8.33
N GLN A 16 -5.71 -12.13 8.88
CA GLN A 16 -5.39 -12.85 10.11
C GLN A 16 -5.63 -14.35 9.99
N GLU A 17 -4.93 -15.11 10.85
CA GLU A 17 -5.21 -16.53 11.03
C GLU A 17 -6.50 -16.69 11.87
N PRO A 18 -7.49 -17.47 11.40
CA PRO A 18 -8.85 -17.43 11.94
C PRO A 18 -8.99 -18.02 13.35
N ARG A 19 -8.07 -18.89 13.81
CA ARG A 19 -8.16 -19.54 15.12
C ARG A 19 -7.44 -18.77 16.22
N THR A 20 -6.27 -18.24 15.90
CA THR A 20 -5.36 -17.55 16.82
C THR A 20 -5.54 -16.05 16.76
N HIS A 21 -6.26 -15.53 15.76
CA HIS A 21 -6.40 -14.11 15.47
C HIS A 21 -5.06 -13.38 15.28
N LYS A 22 -3.99 -14.12 14.96
CA LYS A 22 -2.69 -13.52 14.66
C LYS A 22 -2.79 -12.75 13.35
N ILE A 23 -2.57 -11.44 13.41
CA ILE A 23 -2.46 -10.58 12.23
C ILE A 23 -1.19 -10.95 11.48
N LEU A 24 -1.33 -11.27 10.20
CA LEU A 24 -0.25 -11.64 9.29
C LEU A 24 0.13 -10.48 8.39
N HIS A 25 -0.87 -9.74 7.90
CA HIS A 25 -0.67 -8.58 7.05
C HIS A 25 -1.68 -7.49 7.42
N GLN A 26 -1.23 -6.24 7.37
CA GLN A 26 -2.06 -5.07 7.58
C GLN A 26 -1.69 -4.02 6.54
N PHE A 27 -2.67 -3.60 5.76
CA PHE A 27 -2.51 -2.55 4.76
C PHE A 27 -3.39 -1.36 5.13
N PRO A 28 -2.82 -0.19 5.44
CA PRO A 28 -3.59 1.04 5.56
C PRO A 28 -4.36 1.32 4.27
N LEU A 29 -5.57 1.86 4.37
CA LEU A 29 -6.44 2.04 3.20
C LEU A 29 -5.79 2.92 2.12
N TYR A 30 -5.09 3.99 2.52
CA TYR A 30 -4.39 4.92 1.62
C TYR A 30 -3.22 4.28 0.83
N ASN A 31 -2.76 3.10 1.24
CA ASN A 31 -1.74 2.35 0.49
C ASN A 31 -2.36 1.44 -0.57
N ILE A 32 -3.67 1.19 -0.54
CA ILE A 32 -4.39 0.37 -1.51
C ILE A 32 -4.82 1.26 -2.67
N SER A 33 -4.26 1.03 -3.86
CA SER A 33 -4.53 1.87 -5.03
C SER A 33 -5.63 1.32 -5.94
N TYR A 34 -5.94 0.03 -5.83
CA TYR A 34 -6.90 -0.64 -6.70
C TYR A 34 -7.45 -1.89 -6.04
N CYS A 35 -8.73 -2.18 -6.28
CA CYS A 35 -9.37 -3.45 -5.93
C CYS A 35 -10.26 -3.92 -7.10
N ALA A 36 -10.24 -5.22 -7.38
CA ALA A 36 -11.03 -5.80 -8.47
C ALA A 36 -11.40 -7.25 -8.22
N ASP A 37 -12.56 -7.60 -8.74
CA ASP A 37 -13.04 -8.97 -8.86
C ASP A 37 -12.57 -9.57 -10.18
N GLU A 38 -12.35 -10.89 -10.22
CA GLU A 38 -12.03 -11.58 -11.46
C GLU A 38 -13.30 -11.80 -12.31
N LYS A 39 -13.31 -11.26 -13.52
CA LYS A 39 -14.45 -11.43 -14.44
C LYS A 39 -14.61 -12.91 -14.81
N GLY A 40 -15.79 -13.46 -14.51
CA GLY A 40 -16.11 -14.85 -14.81
C GLY A 40 -15.84 -15.82 -13.66
N VAL A 41 -15.21 -15.38 -12.56
CA VAL A 41 -14.99 -16.21 -11.38
C VAL A 41 -15.37 -15.47 -10.09
N LYS A 42 -16.59 -15.70 -9.60
CA LYS A 42 -17.16 -15.04 -8.40
C LYS A 42 -16.43 -15.30 -7.07
N LYS A 43 -15.34 -16.08 -7.08
CA LYS A 43 -14.60 -16.51 -5.88
C LYS A 43 -13.26 -15.81 -5.71
N PHE A 44 -12.83 -15.02 -6.70
CA PHE A 44 -11.55 -14.31 -6.65
C PHE A 44 -11.78 -12.81 -6.54
N PHE A 45 -11.11 -12.24 -5.55
CA PHE A 45 -10.99 -10.81 -5.30
C PHE A 45 -9.50 -10.50 -5.16
N SER A 46 -9.09 -9.34 -5.68
CA SER A 46 -7.71 -8.89 -5.66
C SER A 46 -7.64 -7.41 -5.30
N PHE A 47 -6.51 -7.00 -4.71
CA PHE A 47 -6.19 -5.60 -4.48
C PHE A 47 -4.69 -5.37 -4.64
N ILE A 48 -4.31 -4.15 -5.00
CA ILE A 48 -2.92 -3.71 -5.13
C ILE A 48 -2.64 -2.76 -3.98
N ALA A 49 -1.63 -3.10 -3.17
CA ALA A 49 -1.20 -2.26 -2.05
C ALA A 49 0.29 -1.94 -2.15
N LYS A 50 0.66 -0.70 -1.86
CA LYS A 50 2.05 -0.32 -1.60
C LYS A 50 2.45 -0.85 -0.23
N THR A 51 3.52 -1.63 -0.17
CA THR A 51 4.10 -2.06 1.10
C THR A 51 4.88 -0.90 1.72
N VAL A 52 4.49 -0.49 2.92
CA VAL A 52 5.42 0.25 3.78
C VAL A 52 6.33 -0.80 4.39
N LYS A 53 7.64 -0.68 4.18
CA LYS A 53 8.60 -1.57 4.85
C LYS A 53 8.39 -1.37 6.35
N SER A 54 7.71 -2.31 7.01
CA SER A 54 7.89 -2.48 8.45
C SER A 54 9.38 -2.67 8.66
N VAL A 55 9.98 -1.89 9.54
CA VAL A 55 11.39 -2.06 9.92
C VAL A 55 11.48 -3.34 10.77
N ASP A 56 11.26 -4.48 10.13
CA ASP A 56 11.51 -5.79 10.70
C ASP A 56 12.82 -6.24 10.07
N ASN A 57 13.87 -6.24 10.90
CA ASN A 57 15.23 -6.62 10.55
C ASN A 57 15.33 -8.11 10.15
N ASN A 58 14.81 -8.50 9.00
CA ASN A 58 15.25 -9.72 8.33
C ASN A 58 15.03 -9.65 6.82
N THR A 59 16.15 -9.65 6.11
CA THR A 59 16.32 -9.43 4.67
C THR A 59 15.87 -10.62 3.81
N MET A 60 15.64 -10.33 2.52
CA MET A 60 15.48 -11.18 1.32
C MET A 60 14.00 -11.50 1.00
N ASP A 61 13.43 -11.03 -0.12
CA ASP A 61 13.92 -11.22 -1.48
C ASP A 61 13.56 -10.12 -2.52
N THR A 62 14.26 -10.26 -3.64
CA THR A 62 14.52 -9.37 -4.78
C THR A 62 13.32 -9.17 -5.71
N ASN A 63 12.99 -7.90 -6.03
CA ASN A 63 12.74 -7.48 -7.41
C ASN A 63 12.88 -5.97 -7.54
N GLY A 64 13.96 -5.57 -8.21
CA GLY A 64 14.34 -4.19 -8.44
C GLY A 64 13.58 -3.57 -9.62
N TYR A 65 13.04 -2.38 -9.38
CA TYR A 65 13.07 -1.31 -10.36
C TYR A 65 13.81 -0.14 -9.70
N ASN A 66 15.13 -0.14 -9.91
CA ASN A 66 16.01 0.96 -9.55
C ASN A 66 15.72 2.13 -10.51
N ASN A 67 15.37 3.29 -9.98
CA ASN A 67 15.51 4.54 -10.70
C ASN A 67 16.75 5.25 -10.14
N ILE A 68 17.88 5.10 -10.83
CA ILE A 68 19.12 5.82 -10.57
C ILE A 68 19.12 7.10 -11.40
N GLY A 69 19.14 8.23 -10.70
CA GLY A 69 19.90 9.41 -11.09
C GLY A 69 19.19 10.50 -11.90
N SER A 70 18.85 11.60 -11.23
CA SER A 70 19.72 12.77 -11.33
C SER A 70 19.61 13.62 -10.07
N GLY A 71 20.71 13.68 -9.32
CA GLY A 71 20.91 14.71 -8.33
C GLY A 71 21.50 15.93 -9.03
N SER A 72 20.87 17.09 -8.85
CA SER A 72 21.53 18.39 -8.94
C SER A 72 20.64 19.45 -8.27
N GLY A 73 21.24 20.31 -7.44
CA GLY A 73 20.64 21.59 -7.07
C GLY A 73 20.27 21.75 -5.60
N ASN A 74 21.28 22.08 -4.79
CA ASN A 74 21.12 22.81 -3.54
C ASN A 74 20.58 24.23 -3.84
N GLY A 75 19.49 24.66 -3.19
CA GLY A 75 18.87 25.96 -3.45
C GLY A 75 17.94 26.41 -2.33
N ASN A 76 18.50 27.17 -1.39
CA ASN A 76 17.81 27.91 -0.34
C ASN A 76 17.08 29.13 -0.97
N GLY A 77 15.77 29.30 -0.74
CA GLY A 77 14.99 30.39 -1.34
C GLY A 77 13.66 30.65 -0.65
N ASN A 78 13.61 31.76 0.08
CA ASN A 78 12.49 32.34 0.81
C ASN A 78 11.49 33.04 -0.16
N GLY A 79 10.17 32.95 0.05
CA GLY A 79 9.20 33.96 -0.44
C GLY A 79 7.93 33.50 -1.19
N SER A 80 6.77 33.71 -0.54
CA SER A 80 5.51 34.28 -1.06
C SER A 80 4.56 33.50 -2.01
N THR A 81 3.37 33.17 -1.46
CA THR A 81 1.98 33.31 -2.00
C THR A 81 1.57 32.71 -3.37
N LYS A 82 0.62 31.74 -3.38
CA LYS A 82 -0.76 31.80 -3.95
C LYS A 82 -1.46 30.40 -3.99
N PRO A 83 -2.81 30.31 -4.18
CA PRO A 83 -3.72 29.46 -3.40
C PRO A 83 -4.10 28.10 -4.03
N GLU A 84 -4.83 27.33 -3.22
CA GLU A 84 -5.58 26.10 -3.51
C GLU A 84 -6.23 26.00 -4.89
N GLU A 85 -6.14 24.82 -5.51
CA GLU A 85 -7.14 24.31 -6.44
C GLU A 85 -7.41 22.82 -6.14
N THR A 86 -8.58 22.59 -5.56
CA THR A 86 -9.24 21.29 -5.40
C THR A 86 -9.79 20.83 -6.74
N HIS A 87 -9.46 19.64 -7.20
CA HIS A 87 -10.21 18.98 -8.26
C HIS A 87 -10.53 17.53 -7.85
N GLU A 88 -11.74 17.35 -7.33
CA GLU A 88 -12.44 16.07 -7.25
C GLU A 88 -13.00 15.71 -8.63
N CYS A 89 -12.86 14.44 -9.02
CA CYS A 89 -13.87 13.55 -9.61
C CYS A 89 -13.30 12.13 -9.66
#